data_AF-A0A0F3IEF5-F1
#
_entry.id   AF-A0A0F3IEF5-F1
#
_cell.length_a   1.000
_cell.length_b   1.000
_cell.length_c   1.000
_cell.angle_alpha   90.00
_cell.angle_beta   90.00
_cell.angle_gamma   90.00
#
_symmetry.space_group_name_H-M   'P 1'
#
loop_
_entity.id
_entity.type
_entity.pdbx_description
1 polymer ?
#
loop_
_entity_poly.entity_id
_entity_poly.type
_entity_poly.pdbx_seq_one_letter_code
_entity_poly.pdbx_strand_id
1 'polypeptide(L)'
;MLPFTVNAEETTRISQSTKGKQGDGRSWHPAISADNRFIAFNSEASTLVPNDTNHSSDIFVHDRLTKKTRRVSVASDGTQARPSWQCHTAISANGRYVAFTSDATNLVANDNNSNYDVFVHDLKTKQTTRVSVASDGSEATGGDWSALPSMSADGRYVAFLSGTTNLVEGDTNSVQDIFVHDRKTKTTTRVSVASNGAQANKASWKPMISDNGRYVAFQSSATNLVKGDTNDREDIF
;
A
#
# COMPACT_ATOMS: atom_id res chain seq x y z
N MET A 1 33.71 -0.01 -4.18
CA MET A 1 32.39 -0.65 -4.01
C MET A 1 32.63 -2.14 -4.12
N LEU A 2 32.50 -2.90 -3.03
CA LEU A 2 32.68 -4.37 -3.07
C LEU A 2 31.48 -4.98 -3.82
N PRO A 3 31.67 -6.04 -4.62
CA PRO A 3 30.56 -6.72 -5.27
C PRO A 3 29.65 -7.35 -4.22
N PHE A 4 28.41 -6.88 -4.14
CA PHE A 4 27.36 -7.51 -3.36
C PHE A 4 27.01 -8.84 -4.04
N THR A 5 27.27 -9.95 -3.36
CA THR A 5 26.95 -11.29 -3.86
C THR A 5 25.79 -11.82 -3.02
N VAL A 6 24.62 -12.04 -3.65
CA VAL A 6 23.51 -12.75 -3.00
C VAL A 6 23.75 -14.23 -3.23
N ASN A 7 24.13 -14.96 -2.17
CA ASN A 7 24.20 -16.41 -2.19
C ASN A 7 22.90 -16.98 -1.64
N ALA A 8 22.29 -17.92 -2.37
CA ALA A 8 21.16 -18.68 -1.85
C ALA A 8 21.68 -19.78 -0.92
N GLU A 9 21.58 -19.56 0.38
CA GLU A 9 22.00 -20.54 1.40
C GLU A 9 20.81 -21.34 1.95
N GLU A 10 19.73 -20.66 2.32
CA GLU A 10 18.56 -21.26 2.95
C GLU A 10 17.26 -20.75 2.30
N THR A 11 16.30 -21.66 2.11
CA THR A 11 14.94 -21.31 1.68
C THR A 11 13.97 -21.66 2.80
N THR A 12 13.25 -20.65 3.30
CA THR A 12 12.25 -20.82 4.38
C THR A 12 10.87 -20.34 3.96
N ARG A 13 9.82 -21.07 4.32
CA ARG A 13 8.44 -20.62 4.11
C ARG A 13 8.04 -19.59 5.17
N ILE A 14 7.43 -18.50 4.71
CA ILE A 14 6.97 -17.40 5.58
C ILE A 14 5.46 -17.46 5.85
N SER A 15 4.68 -17.96 4.89
CA SER A 15 3.23 -18.19 5.01
C SER A 15 2.92 -19.38 5.92
N GLN A 16 3.19 -19.19 7.21
CA GLN A 16 2.99 -20.18 8.27
C GLN A 16 2.37 -19.52 9.50
N SER A 17 1.62 -20.29 10.27
CA SER A 17 1.11 -19.89 11.58
C SER A 17 2.22 -19.70 12.61
N THR A 18 1.89 -19.08 13.75
CA THR A 18 2.82 -18.95 14.90
C THR A 18 3.35 -20.30 15.43
N LYS A 19 2.66 -21.41 15.11
CA LYS A 19 3.09 -22.78 15.46
C LYS A 19 3.93 -23.46 14.36
N GLY A 20 4.32 -22.74 13.31
CA GLY A 20 5.10 -23.27 12.18
C GLY A 20 4.31 -24.16 11.21
N LYS A 21 2.97 -24.22 11.32
CA LYS A 21 2.15 -24.93 10.34
C LYS A 21 1.93 -24.06 9.10
N GLN A 22 2.10 -24.64 7.92
CA GLN A 22 1.78 -23.97 6.65
C GLN A 22 0.33 -23.50 6.60
N GLY A 23 0.08 -22.37 5.93
CA GLY A 23 -1.28 -21.95 5.58
C GLY A 23 -1.95 -22.93 4.59
N ASP A 24 -3.28 -22.90 4.58
CA ASP A 24 -4.19 -23.72 3.77
C ASP A 24 -4.64 -23.04 2.47
N GLY A 25 -4.25 -21.79 2.25
CA GLY A 25 -4.60 -20.98 1.09
C GLY A 25 -3.39 -20.43 0.35
N ARG A 26 -3.63 -19.71 -0.75
CA ARG A 26 -2.59 -19.05 -1.54
C ARG A 26 -2.06 -17.82 -0.79
N SER A 27 -0.84 -17.41 -1.12
CA SER A 27 -0.22 -16.18 -0.60
C SER A 27 0.48 -15.41 -1.71
N TRP A 28 0.42 -14.07 -1.65
CA TRP A 28 0.96 -13.18 -2.68
C TRP A 28 1.54 -11.88 -2.08
N HIS A 29 2.15 -11.07 -2.94
CA HIS A 29 2.62 -9.70 -2.68
C HIS A 29 3.45 -9.56 -1.38
N PRO A 30 4.56 -10.30 -1.23
CA PRO A 30 5.42 -10.16 -0.06
C PRO A 30 6.13 -8.80 -0.05
N ALA A 31 6.26 -8.20 1.13
CA ALA A 31 7.09 -7.04 1.40
C ALA A 31 7.94 -7.31 2.66
N ILE A 32 9.21 -6.92 2.66
CA ILE A 32 10.17 -7.22 3.73
C ILE A 32 10.76 -5.95 4.32
N SER A 33 10.88 -5.89 5.65
CA SER A 33 11.56 -4.80 6.35
C SER A 33 13.07 -4.83 6.09
N ALA A 34 13.76 -3.69 6.21
CA ALA A 34 15.18 -3.56 5.87
C ALA A 34 16.10 -4.42 6.76
N ASP A 35 15.67 -4.72 7.98
CA ASP A 35 16.36 -5.64 8.89
C ASP A 35 16.05 -7.12 8.61
N ASN A 36 15.29 -7.42 7.55
CA ASN A 36 14.83 -8.75 7.16
C ASN A 36 14.01 -9.47 8.25
N ARG A 37 13.47 -8.75 9.22
CA ARG A 37 12.77 -9.35 10.36
C ARG A 37 11.28 -9.51 10.09
N PHE A 38 10.62 -8.49 9.56
CA PHE A 38 9.17 -8.48 9.37
C PHE A 38 8.87 -8.65 7.90
N ILE A 39 8.01 -9.62 7.60
CA ILE A 39 7.53 -9.86 6.23
C ILE A 39 6.01 -9.72 6.23
N ALA A 40 5.53 -8.69 5.53
CA ALA A 40 4.11 -8.52 5.23
C ALA A 40 3.77 -9.33 3.98
N PHE A 41 2.58 -9.93 3.94
CA PHE A 41 2.09 -10.66 2.77
C PHE A 41 0.58 -10.78 2.81
N ASN A 42 -0.04 -10.95 1.64
CA ASN A 42 -1.45 -11.27 1.51
C ASN A 42 -1.65 -12.79 1.49
N SER A 43 -2.74 -13.29 2.08
CA SER A 43 -3.08 -14.71 1.98
C SER A 43 -4.57 -15.01 2.15
N GLU A 44 -5.07 -16.01 1.39
CA GLU A 44 -6.41 -16.62 1.54
C GLU A 44 -6.48 -17.63 2.70
N ALA A 45 -5.38 -17.88 3.40
CA ALA A 45 -5.28 -18.96 4.36
C ALA A 45 -6.00 -18.62 5.68
N SER A 46 -7.02 -19.40 6.03
CA SER A 46 -7.78 -19.28 7.28
C SER A 46 -7.02 -19.82 8.52
N THR A 47 -5.87 -20.45 8.31
CA THR A 47 -5.14 -21.18 9.36
C THR A 47 -3.88 -20.46 9.87
N LEU A 48 -3.55 -19.28 9.33
CA LEU A 48 -2.33 -18.55 9.72
C LEU A 48 -2.44 -17.91 11.11
N VAL A 49 -3.64 -17.56 11.54
CA VAL A 49 -3.94 -17.04 12.88
C VAL A 49 -5.20 -17.70 13.43
N PRO A 50 -5.37 -17.78 14.76
CA PRO A 50 -6.65 -18.19 15.34
C PRO A 50 -7.78 -17.23 14.95
N ASN A 51 -9.00 -17.78 14.88
CA ASN A 51 -10.22 -17.04 14.60
C ASN A 51 -10.18 -16.29 13.27
N ASP A 52 -9.48 -16.79 12.27
CA ASP A 52 -9.68 -16.32 10.91
C ASP A 52 -11.01 -16.84 10.36
N THR A 53 -12.02 -15.97 10.34
CA THR A 53 -13.42 -16.36 10.13
C THR A 53 -14.12 -15.53 9.06
N ASN A 54 -13.43 -14.56 8.47
CA ASN A 54 -14.01 -13.67 7.46
C ASN A 54 -14.06 -14.31 6.06
N HIS A 55 -13.48 -15.50 5.88
CA HIS A 55 -13.42 -16.23 4.61
C HIS A 55 -12.85 -15.38 3.47
N SER A 56 -11.84 -14.54 3.77
CA SER A 56 -11.26 -13.63 2.79
C SER A 56 -9.74 -13.66 2.77
N SER A 57 -9.18 -12.96 1.79
CA SER A 57 -7.76 -12.68 1.76
C SER A 57 -7.44 -11.61 2.79
N ASP A 58 -6.48 -11.91 3.66
CA ASP A 58 -6.04 -11.02 4.73
C ASP A 58 -4.58 -10.60 4.55
N ILE A 59 -4.20 -9.50 5.20
CA ILE A 59 -2.80 -9.11 5.31
C ILE A 59 -2.24 -9.63 6.61
N PHE A 60 -1.10 -10.30 6.51
CA PHE A 60 -0.37 -10.84 7.63
C PHE A 60 1.03 -10.23 7.71
N VAL A 61 1.58 -10.18 8.92
CA VAL A 61 2.99 -9.96 9.17
C VAL A 61 3.56 -11.16 9.92
N HIS A 62 4.62 -11.76 9.37
CA HIS A 62 5.43 -12.75 10.06
C HIS A 62 6.69 -12.09 10.62
N ASP A 63 6.91 -12.21 11.93
CA ASP A 63 8.17 -11.82 12.59
C ASP A 63 9.11 -13.02 12.57
N ARG A 64 10.16 -12.95 11.73
CA ARG A 64 11.13 -14.04 11.55
C ARG A 64 11.93 -14.36 12.81
N LEU A 65 12.08 -13.41 13.74
CA LEU A 65 12.79 -13.61 14.99
C LEU A 65 11.92 -14.37 15.99
N THR A 66 10.68 -13.93 16.19
CA THR A 66 9.78 -14.54 17.19
C THR A 66 8.91 -15.66 16.63
N LYS A 67 8.94 -15.88 15.31
CA LYS A 67 8.07 -16.79 14.54
C LYS A 67 6.58 -16.50 14.68
N LYS A 68 6.21 -15.31 15.17
CA LYS A 68 4.80 -14.92 15.34
C LYS A 68 4.23 -14.40 14.03
N THR A 69 3.09 -14.95 13.64
CA THR A 69 2.26 -14.44 12.54
C THR A 69 1.06 -13.73 13.13
N ARG A 70 0.79 -12.52 12.65
CA ARG A 70 -0.35 -11.69 13.05
C ARG A 70 -1.07 -11.16 11.82
N ARG A 71 -2.39 -11.05 11.89
CA ARG A 71 -3.19 -10.33 10.90
C ARG A 71 -3.12 -8.83 11.17
N VAL A 72 -3.04 -8.02 10.11
CA VAL A 72 -2.94 -6.56 10.17
C VAL A 72 -4.03 -5.85 9.37
N SER A 73 -4.77 -6.56 8.52
CA SER A 73 -6.05 -6.12 7.94
C SER A 73 -7.16 -6.12 9.01
N VAL A 74 -6.99 -5.26 10.02
CA VAL A 74 -7.92 -5.11 11.16
C VAL A 74 -8.18 -3.64 11.45
N ALA A 75 -9.34 -3.33 12.02
CA ALA A 75 -9.62 -2.03 12.62
C ALA A 75 -8.78 -1.83 13.89
N SER A 76 -8.78 -0.60 14.43
CA SER A 76 -7.97 -0.27 15.62
C SER A 76 -8.37 -1.05 16.88
N ASP A 77 -9.58 -1.59 16.93
CA ASP A 77 -10.08 -2.46 18.01
C ASP A 77 -9.79 -3.95 17.78
N GLY A 78 -9.17 -4.31 16.64
CA GLY A 78 -8.83 -5.67 16.26
C GLY A 78 -9.93 -6.39 15.46
N THR A 79 -11.06 -5.74 15.15
CA THR A 79 -12.09 -6.28 14.28
C THR A 79 -11.52 -6.55 12.89
N GLN A 80 -11.80 -7.72 12.31
CA GLN A 80 -11.30 -8.11 10.99
C GLN A 80 -11.89 -7.25 9.88
N ALA A 81 -11.07 -6.95 8.87
CA ALA A 81 -11.58 -6.43 7.62
C ALA A 81 -12.66 -7.36 7.05
N ARG A 82 -13.71 -6.76 6.47
CA ARG A 82 -14.65 -7.46 5.61
C ARG A 82 -13.97 -8.00 4.34
N PRO A 83 -14.61 -8.91 3.60
CA PRO A 83 -13.94 -9.58 2.50
C PRO A 83 -13.45 -8.62 1.43
N SER A 84 -12.17 -8.74 1.03
CA SER A 84 -11.60 -7.95 -0.07
C SER A 84 -10.79 -8.85 -1.01
N TRP A 85 -10.85 -8.57 -2.31
CA TRP A 85 -10.16 -9.33 -3.34
C TRP A 85 -9.02 -8.47 -3.90
N GLN A 86 -7.76 -8.89 -3.65
CA GLN A 86 -6.52 -8.21 -4.06
C GLN A 86 -6.05 -7.11 -3.11
N CYS A 87 -5.33 -7.52 -2.08
CA CYS A 87 -4.64 -6.60 -1.20
C CYS A 87 -3.17 -6.49 -1.63
N HIS A 88 -2.76 -5.29 -2.03
CA HIS A 88 -1.35 -4.93 -2.17
C HIS A 88 -0.80 -4.54 -0.79
N THR A 89 0.48 -4.79 -0.52
CA THR A 89 1.08 -4.51 0.78
C THR A 89 2.42 -3.82 0.64
N ALA A 90 2.71 -2.91 1.56
CA ALA A 90 4.03 -2.31 1.76
C ALA A 90 4.36 -2.26 3.25
N ILE A 91 5.64 -2.33 3.61
CA ILE A 91 6.09 -2.29 5.00
C ILE A 91 7.26 -1.30 5.14
N SER A 92 7.21 -0.47 6.19
CA SER A 92 8.32 0.44 6.53
C SER A 92 9.60 -0.34 6.87
N ALA A 93 10.76 0.30 6.73
CA ALA A 93 12.07 -0.32 6.90
C ALA A 93 12.29 -0.92 8.31
N ASN A 94 11.69 -0.33 9.34
CA ASN A 94 11.73 -0.85 10.72
C ASN A 94 10.63 -1.88 11.04
N GLY A 95 9.80 -2.23 10.05
CA GLY A 95 8.69 -3.16 10.19
C GLY A 95 7.49 -2.65 10.99
N ARG A 96 7.45 -1.36 11.39
CA ARG A 96 6.39 -0.84 12.27
C ARG A 96 5.09 -0.56 11.54
N TYR A 97 5.15 0.06 10.36
CA TYR A 97 3.99 0.46 9.59
C TYR A 97 3.78 -0.49 8.42
N VAL A 98 2.54 -0.93 8.22
CA VAL A 98 2.13 -1.73 7.06
C VAL A 98 1.04 -0.97 6.32
N ALA A 99 1.28 -0.60 5.06
CA ALA A 99 0.22 -0.09 4.19
C ALA A 99 -0.42 -1.24 3.43
N PHE A 100 -1.73 -1.15 3.21
CA PHE A 100 -2.47 -2.12 2.45
C PHE A 100 -3.73 -1.54 1.79
N THR A 101 -4.21 -2.21 0.76
CA THR A 101 -5.47 -1.88 0.07
C THR A 101 -6.61 -2.76 0.58
N SER A 102 -7.79 -2.18 0.80
CA SER A 102 -9.00 -2.90 1.19
C SER A 102 -10.25 -2.09 0.82
N ASP A 103 -11.36 -2.76 0.51
CA ASP A 103 -12.71 -2.18 0.33
C ASP A 103 -13.59 -2.37 1.59
N ALA A 104 -12.97 -2.76 2.70
CA ALA A 104 -13.67 -3.02 3.95
C ALA A 104 -14.10 -1.74 4.65
N THR A 105 -15.41 -1.49 4.66
CA THR A 105 -16.07 -0.33 5.29
C THR A 105 -15.96 -0.24 6.82
N ASN A 106 -15.28 -1.19 7.45
CA ASN A 106 -15.20 -1.31 8.91
C ASN A 106 -13.78 -1.14 9.48
N LEU A 107 -12.79 -0.77 8.67
CA LEU A 107 -11.41 -0.56 9.13
C LEU A 107 -11.23 0.78 9.88
N VAL A 108 -12.00 1.79 9.50
CA VAL A 108 -12.06 3.11 10.14
C VAL A 108 -13.50 3.60 10.21
N ALA A 109 -13.76 4.58 11.07
CA ALA A 109 -15.05 5.27 11.06
C ALA A 109 -15.20 6.11 9.79
N ASN A 110 -16.44 6.24 9.30
CA ASN A 110 -16.79 7.03 8.13
C ASN A 110 -16.10 6.59 6.83
N ASP A 111 -15.93 5.29 6.66
CA ASP A 111 -15.66 4.66 5.38
C ASP A 111 -16.99 4.31 4.71
N ASN A 112 -17.45 5.21 3.82
CA ASN A 112 -18.79 5.18 3.24
C ASN A 112 -18.77 5.13 1.70
N ASN A 113 -17.60 5.18 1.07
CA ASN A 113 -17.49 5.22 -0.38
C ASN A 113 -17.72 3.84 -1.04
N SER A 114 -17.67 2.74 -0.27
CA SER A 114 -17.77 1.36 -0.78
C SER A 114 -16.76 1.03 -1.90
N ASN A 115 -15.60 1.69 -1.89
CA ASN A 115 -14.52 1.51 -2.84
C ASN A 115 -13.25 1.02 -2.12
N TYR A 116 -12.26 0.54 -2.89
CA TYR A 116 -10.97 0.27 -2.27
C TYR A 116 -10.29 1.56 -1.83
N ASP A 117 -9.79 1.50 -0.62
CA ASP A 117 -9.00 2.53 0.04
C ASP A 117 -7.63 1.99 0.42
N VAL A 118 -6.72 2.92 0.69
CA VAL A 118 -5.39 2.62 1.21
C VAL A 118 -5.37 2.94 2.69
N PHE A 119 -4.96 1.95 3.48
CA PHE A 119 -4.85 2.03 4.92
C PHE A 119 -3.40 1.83 5.38
N VAL A 120 -3.09 2.31 6.58
CA VAL A 120 -1.86 1.98 7.30
C VAL A 120 -2.21 1.45 8.68
N HIS A 121 -1.68 0.28 9.02
CA HIS A 121 -1.71 -0.27 10.38
C HIS A 121 -0.35 -0.07 11.07
N ASP A 122 -0.36 0.57 12.24
CA ASP A 122 0.83 0.71 13.10
C ASP A 122 0.93 -0.49 14.06
N LEU A 123 1.89 -1.38 13.81
CA LEU A 123 2.10 -2.58 14.63
C LEU A 123 2.42 -2.31 16.10
N LYS A 124 2.85 -1.09 16.43
CA LYS A 124 3.18 -0.70 17.82
C LYS A 124 1.95 -0.22 18.55
N THR A 125 1.16 0.68 17.96
CA THR A 125 -0.02 1.29 18.60
C THR A 125 -1.31 0.53 18.31
N LYS A 126 -1.29 -0.38 17.34
CA LYS A 126 -2.44 -1.10 16.77
C LYS A 126 -3.48 -0.19 16.12
N GLN A 127 -3.10 1.04 15.78
CA GLN A 127 -4.02 1.95 15.10
C GLN A 127 -4.03 1.70 13.59
N THR A 128 -5.23 1.66 13.02
CA THR A 128 -5.48 1.65 11.57
C THR A 128 -6.01 3.01 11.15
N THR A 129 -5.39 3.60 10.13
CA THR A 129 -5.77 4.90 9.56
C THR A 129 -5.89 4.80 8.05
N ARG A 130 -6.93 5.40 7.46
CA ARG A 130 -7.01 5.60 6.01
C ARG A 130 -6.04 6.69 5.58
N VAL A 131 -5.32 6.48 4.49
CA VAL A 131 -4.36 7.43 3.90
C VAL A 131 -4.75 7.87 2.49
N SER A 132 -5.68 7.18 1.82
CA SER A 132 -6.42 7.69 0.65
C SER A 132 -7.46 8.73 1.09
N VAL A 133 -6.99 9.87 1.61
CA VAL A 133 -7.82 10.99 2.04
C VAL A 133 -7.28 12.29 1.48
N ALA A 134 -8.15 13.29 1.33
CA ALA A 134 -7.71 14.64 1.02
C ALA A 134 -6.99 15.27 2.24
N SER A 135 -6.36 16.44 2.04
CA SER A 135 -5.59 17.10 3.10
C SER A 135 -6.44 17.56 4.30
N ASP A 136 -7.75 17.71 4.12
CA ASP A 136 -8.71 18.00 5.19
C ASP A 136 -9.22 16.74 5.92
N GLY A 137 -8.75 15.55 5.50
CA GLY A 137 -9.17 14.26 6.03
C GLY A 137 -10.45 13.70 5.40
N SER A 138 -11.01 14.38 4.39
CA SER A 138 -12.19 13.90 3.68
C SER A 138 -11.89 12.62 2.88
N GLU A 139 -12.91 11.77 2.77
CA GLU A 139 -12.85 10.50 2.05
C GLU A 139 -12.60 10.70 0.56
N ALA A 140 -11.83 9.81 -0.06
CA ALA A 140 -11.69 9.78 -1.51
C ALA A 140 -13.04 9.40 -2.17
N THR A 141 -13.59 10.28 -3.01
CA THR A 141 -14.91 10.14 -3.65
C THR A 141 -14.90 10.72 -5.08
N GLY A 142 -16.02 10.61 -5.79
CA GLY A 142 -16.22 11.26 -7.09
C GLY A 142 -15.45 10.62 -8.25
N GLY A 143 -15.03 9.37 -8.11
CA GLY A 143 -14.30 8.64 -9.14
C GLY A 143 -14.10 7.16 -8.76
N ASP A 144 -13.01 6.58 -9.24
CA ASP A 144 -12.66 5.17 -9.07
C ASP A 144 -11.86 4.90 -7.78
N TRP A 145 -11.56 3.64 -7.49
CA TRP A 145 -10.78 3.18 -6.32
C TRP A 145 -9.36 3.76 -6.13
N SER A 146 -8.84 3.60 -4.91
CA SER A 146 -7.45 3.84 -4.53
C SER A 146 -6.72 2.55 -4.20
N ALA A 147 -5.49 2.36 -4.69
CA ALA A 147 -4.76 1.10 -4.55
C ALA A 147 -3.24 1.24 -4.68
N LEU A 148 -2.53 0.09 -4.63
CA LEU A 148 -1.10 -0.04 -4.91
C LEU A 148 -0.19 0.85 -4.03
N PRO A 149 -0.26 0.73 -2.68
CA PRO A 149 0.57 1.53 -1.81
C PRO A 149 2.06 1.21 -1.95
N SER A 150 2.88 2.25 -1.90
CA SER A 150 4.32 2.19 -1.65
C SER A 150 4.66 3.13 -0.49
N MET A 151 5.63 2.77 0.35
CA MET A 151 5.87 3.42 1.64
C MET A 151 7.35 3.78 1.84
N SER A 152 7.63 4.98 2.37
CA SER A 152 8.98 5.38 2.76
C SER A 152 9.54 4.54 3.92
N ALA A 153 10.86 4.53 4.11
CA ALA A 153 11.52 3.69 5.12
C ALA A 153 11.05 4.01 6.55
N ASP A 154 10.78 5.27 6.85
CA ASP A 154 10.23 5.71 8.14
C ASP A 154 8.71 5.53 8.26
N GLY A 155 8.04 5.15 7.17
CA GLY A 155 6.60 5.01 7.06
C GLY A 155 5.83 6.34 7.05
N ARG A 156 6.50 7.49 6.89
CA ARG A 156 5.84 8.80 6.89
C ARG A 156 5.07 9.06 5.60
N TYR A 157 5.67 8.75 4.46
CA TYR A 157 5.09 9.01 3.15
C TYR A 157 4.52 7.72 2.58
N VAL A 158 3.29 7.79 2.09
CA VAL A 158 2.65 6.69 1.36
C VAL A 158 2.24 7.18 -0.01
N ALA A 159 2.89 6.64 -1.05
CA ALA A 159 2.47 6.84 -2.43
C ALA A 159 1.41 5.82 -2.82
N PHE A 160 0.40 6.21 -3.59
CA PHE A 160 -0.68 5.33 -4.03
C PHE A 160 -1.30 5.84 -5.33
N LEU A 161 -1.93 4.93 -6.06
CA LEU A 161 -2.79 5.26 -7.20
C LEU A 161 -4.18 5.63 -6.68
N SER A 162 -4.82 6.62 -7.29
CA SER A 162 -6.25 6.87 -7.12
C SER A 162 -6.89 7.36 -8.41
N GLY A 163 -8.10 6.89 -8.71
CA GLY A 163 -8.96 7.48 -9.76
C GLY A 163 -10.05 8.38 -9.20
N THR A 164 -9.97 8.78 -7.92
CA THR A 164 -10.89 9.75 -7.31
C THR A 164 -10.54 11.18 -7.70
N THR A 165 -11.51 12.08 -7.61
CA THR A 165 -11.39 13.46 -8.12
C THR A 165 -11.28 14.52 -7.02
N ASN A 166 -11.36 14.14 -5.75
CA ASN A 166 -11.43 15.08 -4.63
C ASN A 166 -10.23 15.01 -3.66
N LEU A 167 -9.20 14.21 -3.94
CA LEU A 167 -8.02 14.10 -3.05
C LEU A 167 -7.18 15.39 -3.01
N VAL A 168 -7.17 16.15 -4.10
CA VAL A 168 -6.54 17.46 -4.21
C VAL A 168 -7.45 18.41 -4.97
N GLU A 169 -7.39 19.69 -4.62
CA GLU A 169 -8.11 20.72 -5.38
C GLU A 169 -7.58 20.81 -6.81
N GLY A 170 -8.49 21.03 -7.76
CA GLY A 170 -8.14 21.19 -9.17
C GLY A 170 -7.82 19.89 -9.88
N ASP A 171 -8.17 18.73 -9.31
CA ASP A 171 -8.12 17.47 -10.04
C ASP A 171 -9.25 17.35 -11.08
N THR A 172 -8.89 17.42 -12.37
CA THR A 172 -9.85 17.64 -13.47
C THR A 172 -9.61 16.76 -14.70
N ASN A 173 -8.54 15.97 -14.72
CA ASN A 173 -8.17 15.17 -15.89
C ASN A 173 -8.99 13.88 -16.04
N SER A 174 -9.76 13.48 -15.01
CA SER A 174 -10.62 12.30 -15.01
C SER A 174 -9.88 10.99 -15.34
N VAL A 175 -8.61 10.89 -14.93
CA VAL A 175 -7.79 9.68 -15.10
C VAL A 175 -7.18 9.27 -13.77
N GLN A 176 -6.64 8.06 -13.70
CA GLN A 176 -5.91 7.60 -12.52
C GLN A 176 -4.60 8.37 -12.38
N ASP A 177 -4.38 8.88 -11.17
CA ASP A 177 -3.23 9.70 -10.80
C ASP A 177 -2.46 9.06 -9.65
N ILE A 178 -1.20 9.47 -9.49
CA ILE A 178 -0.37 9.09 -8.35
C ILE A 178 -0.39 10.19 -7.32
N PHE A 179 -0.70 9.81 -6.08
CA PHE A 179 -0.72 10.68 -4.92
C PHE A 179 0.30 10.24 -3.89
N VAL A 180 0.78 11.19 -3.09
CA VAL A 180 1.55 10.93 -1.87
C VAL A 180 0.82 11.57 -0.70
N HIS A 181 0.55 10.77 0.33
CA HIS A 181 0.07 11.27 1.61
C HIS A 181 1.22 11.33 2.62
N ASP A 182 1.51 12.52 3.13
CA ASP A 182 2.39 12.73 4.28
C ASP A 182 1.59 12.55 5.57
N ARG A 183 1.76 11.40 6.21
CA ARG A 183 1.02 11.03 7.43
C ARG A 183 1.31 11.95 8.63
N LYS A 184 2.43 12.68 8.60
CA LYS A 184 2.80 13.60 9.70
C LYS A 184 2.08 14.93 9.56
N THR A 185 2.06 15.50 8.36
CA THR A 185 1.40 16.79 8.09
C THR A 185 -0.05 16.64 7.66
N LYS A 186 -0.49 15.41 7.36
CA LYS A 186 -1.79 15.05 6.78
C LYS A 186 -2.03 15.70 5.43
N THR A 187 -0.97 15.90 4.65
CA THR A 187 -1.04 16.54 3.34
C THR A 187 -1.06 15.48 2.26
N THR A 188 -2.02 15.57 1.35
CA THR A 188 -2.08 14.76 0.12
C THR A 188 -1.68 15.60 -1.07
N THR A 189 -0.79 15.09 -1.90
CA THR A 189 -0.26 15.78 -3.08
C THR A 189 -0.27 14.86 -4.27
N ARG A 190 -0.79 15.31 -5.42
CA ARG A 190 -0.63 14.60 -6.69
C ARG A 190 0.78 14.80 -7.21
N VAL A 191 1.45 13.70 -7.55
CA VAL A 191 2.83 13.69 -8.04
C VAL A 191 2.95 13.26 -9.51
N SER A 192 1.90 12.73 -10.12
CA SER A 192 1.79 12.48 -11.58
C SER A 192 1.55 13.77 -12.36
N VAL A 193 2.44 14.74 -12.21
CA VAL A 193 2.39 16.03 -12.90
C VAL A 193 3.70 16.30 -13.63
N ALA A 194 3.62 17.05 -14.73
CA ALA A 194 4.79 17.56 -15.43
C ALA A 194 5.56 18.56 -14.54
N SER A 195 6.81 18.87 -14.87
CA SER A 195 7.66 19.80 -14.09
C SER A 195 7.10 21.23 -13.99
N ASN A 196 6.14 21.60 -14.84
CA ASN A 196 5.41 22.88 -14.78
C ASN A 196 4.09 22.79 -14.00
N GLY A 197 3.79 21.67 -13.37
CA GLY A 197 2.57 21.41 -12.61
C GLY A 197 1.37 20.95 -13.44
N ALA A 198 1.50 20.80 -14.76
CA ALA A 198 0.41 20.31 -15.59
C ALA A 198 0.07 18.85 -15.26
N GLN A 199 -1.22 18.52 -15.22
CA GLN A 199 -1.71 17.17 -14.98
C GLN A 199 -1.29 16.21 -16.10
N ALA A 200 -1.05 14.95 -15.75
CA ALA A 200 -0.98 13.88 -16.73
C ALA A 200 -2.25 13.84 -17.58
N ASN A 201 -2.11 13.72 -18.89
CA ASN A 201 -3.23 13.65 -19.84
C ASN A 201 -3.77 12.23 -20.08
N LYS A 202 -3.12 11.21 -19.50
CA LYS A 202 -3.58 9.82 -19.45
C LYS A 202 -3.21 9.22 -18.08
N ALA A 203 -3.71 8.01 -17.82
CA ALA A 203 -3.57 7.34 -16.53
C ALA A 203 -2.10 7.05 -16.15
N SER A 204 -1.85 7.05 -14.84
CA SER A 204 -0.60 6.66 -14.19
C SER A 204 -0.86 5.62 -13.10
N TRP A 205 0.05 4.66 -12.90
CA TRP A 205 -0.14 3.55 -11.95
C TRP A 205 1.19 3.00 -11.40
N LYS A 206 1.09 2.05 -10.44
CA LYS A 206 2.20 1.34 -9.77
C LYS A 206 3.29 2.29 -9.24
N PRO A 207 2.96 3.19 -8.29
CA PRO A 207 3.95 4.09 -7.73
C PRO A 207 4.96 3.34 -6.85
N MET A 208 6.19 3.83 -6.84
CA MET A 208 7.27 3.37 -5.99
C MET A 208 7.95 4.59 -5.35
N ILE A 209 7.86 4.71 -4.03
CA ILE A 209 8.51 5.80 -3.29
C ILE A 209 9.87 5.34 -2.75
N SER A 210 10.87 6.20 -2.88
CA SER A 210 12.20 6.00 -2.29
C SER A 210 12.17 5.99 -0.76
N ASP A 211 13.14 5.31 -0.15
CA ASP A 211 13.25 5.17 1.31
C ASP A 211 13.21 6.49 2.08
N ASN A 212 13.83 7.54 1.54
CA ASN A 212 13.85 8.87 2.15
C ASN A 212 12.60 9.72 1.83
N GLY A 213 11.64 9.18 1.07
CA GLY A 213 10.41 9.85 0.67
C GLY A 213 10.57 10.97 -0.37
N ARG A 214 11.76 11.15 -0.96
CA ARG A 214 12.07 12.30 -1.82
C ARG A 214 11.67 12.11 -3.28
N TYR A 215 11.75 10.88 -3.76
CA TYR A 215 11.47 10.53 -5.15
C TYR A 215 10.36 9.49 -5.22
N VAL A 216 9.49 9.63 -6.22
CA VAL A 216 8.48 8.65 -6.61
C VAL A 216 8.73 8.32 -8.07
N ALA A 217 8.88 7.03 -8.38
CA ALA A 217 8.85 6.52 -9.73
C ALA A 217 7.49 5.91 -10.01
N PHE A 218 6.97 6.02 -11.24
CA PHE A 218 5.66 5.46 -11.60
C PHE A 218 5.57 5.16 -13.09
N GLN A 219 4.62 4.30 -13.46
CA GLN A 219 4.31 4.01 -14.85
C GLN A 219 3.21 4.93 -15.33
N SER A 220 3.29 5.44 -16.56
CA SER A 220 2.24 6.30 -17.13
C SER A 220 2.09 6.12 -18.64
N SER A 221 0.86 6.27 -19.13
CA SER A 221 0.55 6.42 -20.56
C SER A 221 0.58 7.88 -21.03
N ALA A 222 0.81 8.84 -20.11
CA ALA A 222 0.67 10.25 -20.41
C ALA A 222 1.81 10.79 -21.27
N THR A 223 1.47 11.46 -22.36
CA THR A 223 2.44 11.98 -23.34
C THR A 223 2.97 13.37 -22.98
N ASN A 224 2.52 13.94 -21.87
CA ASN A 224 2.78 15.34 -21.49
C ASN A 224 3.54 15.50 -20.17
N LEU A 225 4.00 14.42 -19.54
CA LEU A 225 4.75 14.47 -18.28
C LEU A 225 6.18 15.00 -18.49
N VAL A 226 6.82 14.63 -19.61
CA VAL A 226 8.13 15.13 -20.01
C VAL A 226 8.12 15.59 -21.46
N LYS A 227 8.96 16.57 -21.78
CA LYS A 227 9.07 17.07 -23.15
C LYS A 227 9.71 16.01 -24.04
N GLY A 228 9.09 15.73 -25.18
CA GLY A 228 9.64 14.83 -26.20
C GLY A 228 9.21 13.37 -26.03
N ASP A 229 8.28 13.09 -25.12
CA ASP A 229 7.55 11.83 -25.14
C ASP A 229 6.55 11.83 -26.31
N THR A 230 6.80 10.98 -27.31
CA THR A 230 6.07 10.96 -28.59
C THR A 230 5.78 9.54 -29.11
N ASN A 231 6.02 8.50 -28.31
CA ASN A 231 5.93 7.12 -28.77
C ASN A 231 4.52 6.51 -28.57
N ASP A 232 3.62 7.21 -27.85
CA ASP A 232 2.29 6.74 -27.44
C ASP A 232 2.32 5.38 -26.71
N ARG A 233 3.40 5.11 -25.97
CA ARG A 233 3.57 3.91 -25.14
C ARG A 233 3.60 4.28 -23.67
N GLU A 234 3.56 3.25 -22.84
CA GLU A 234 3.71 3.39 -21.40
C GLU A 234 5.19 3.52 -21.07
N ASP A 235 5.53 4.57 -20.32
CA ASP A 235 6.89 4.87 -19.90
C ASP A 235 6.98 4.90 -18.37
N ILE A 236 8.21 4.86 -17.86
CA ILE A 236 8.53 5.01 -16.43
C ILE A 236 9.05 6.42 -16.21
N PHE A 237 8.42 7.12 -15.27
CA PHE A 237 8.72 8.48 -14.86
C PHE A 237 9.28 8.50 -13.44
#